data_AF-A0A379T3U3-F1
#
_entry.id   AF-A0A379T3U3-F1
#
_cell.length_a   1.000
_cell.length_b   1.000
_cell.length_c   1.000
_cell.angle_alpha   90.00
_cell.angle_beta   90.00
_cell.angle_gamma   90.00
#
_symmetry.space_group_name_H-M   'P 1'
#
loop_
_entity.id
_entity.type
_entity.pdbx_description
1 polymer ?
#
loop_
_entity_poly.entity_id
_entity_poly.type
_entity_poly.pdbx_seq_one_letter_code
_entity_poly.pdbx_strand_id
1 'polypeptide(L)'
;MSFSTGCRAISRPMILALRSLTAPTSMSTGDPREGYHQDWNTLIYNYGRREVSNYLVGNALYWMERFGIDALRVDAVASMIYRDYSRKEGEWIPNEFGGRENLEAIEFLRNTNRIIGEQVPGAVSMAEESTDFSGVTRPPETGGLGFWFKWNLGWMHDTLDYMKLDPVYRQYHHDKLTFWYVVQPYRKFCSAAVAR
;
A
#
# COMPACT_ATOMS: atom_id res chain seq x y z
N MET A 1 5.30 18.86 -34.17
CA MET A 1 5.53 18.26 -32.83
C MET A 1 4.40 17.29 -32.58
N SER A 2 4.66 16.01 -32.82
CA SER A 2 3.70 14.91 -32.64
C SER A 2 3.72 14.49 -31.17
N PHE A 3 2.69 14.84 -30.41
CA PHE A 3 2.42 14.18 -29.14
C PHE A 3 1.89 12.78 -29.45
N SER A 4 2.78 11.78 -29.45
CA SER A 4 2.36 10.39 -29.39
C SER A 4 1.89 10.12 -27.96
N THR A 5 0.60 10.30 -27.71
CA THR A 5 -0.10 9.75 -26.54
C THR A 5 -0.16 8.23 -26.70
N GLY A 6 1.00 7.59 -26.51
CA GLY A 6 1.14 6.14 -26.39
C GLY A 6 0.78 5.68 -24.99
N CYS A 7 -0.38 6.10 -24.46
CA CYS A 7 -0.98 5.41 -23.34
C CYS A 7 -1.59 4.13 -23.91
N ARG A 8 -0.76 3.09 -24.07
CA ARG A 8 -1.29 1.75 -24.33
C ARG A 8 -2.22 1.46 -23.17
N ALA A 9 -3.50 1.26 -23.48
CA ALA A 9 -4.52 0.90 -22.52
C ALA A 9 -3.94 -0.14 -21.56
N ILE A 10 -4.20 0.06 -20.26
CA ILE A 10 -3.98 -0.87 -19.15
C ILE A 10 -4.77 -2.15 -19.47
N SER A 11 -4.28 -2.94 -20.41
CA SER A 11 -5.00 -4.05 -21.02
C SER A 11 -4.82 -5.34 -20.22
N ARG A 12 -3.90 -5.32 -19.26
CA ARG A 12 -3.68 -6.40 -18.28
C ARG A 12 -3.14 -5.81 -16.97
N PRO A 13 -4.00 -5.31 -16.07
CA PRO A 13 -3.57 -5.01 -14.72
C PRO A 13 -3.30 -6.34 -14.00
N MET A 14 -2.10 -6.90 -14.16
CA MET A 14 -1.62 -7.96 -13.28
C MET A 14 -1.15 -7.27 -11.99
N ILE A 15 -2.09 -7.11 -11.07
CA ILE A 15 -1.86 -6.65 -9.71
C ILE A 15 -1.04 -7.74 -9.01
N LEU A 16 0.29 -7.61 -9.01
CA LEU A 16 1.14 -8.44 -8.18
C LEU A 16 1.02 -7.94 -6.74
N ALA A 17 0.16 -8.59 -5.96
CA ALA A 17 0.09 -8.37 -4.53
C ALA A 17 1.34 -8.99 -3.88
N LEU A 18 2.23 -8.16 -3.32
CA LEU A 18 3.36 -8.59 -2.47
C LEU A 18 2.92 -9.35 -1.20
N ARG A 19 1.62 -9.54 -1.00
CA ARG A 19 0.96 -10.24 0.12
C ARG A 19 1.36 -11.71 0.29
N SER A 20 1.94 -12.37 -0.71
CA SER A 20 2.08 -13.84 -0.75
C SER A 20 3.46 -14.40 -0.42
N LEU A 21 4.47 -13.57 -0.12
CA LEU A 21 5.81 -14.07 0.15
C LEU A 21 6.08 -14.01 1.66
N THR A 22 5.88 -15.14 2.34
CA THR A 22 6.38 -15.28 3.72
C THR A 22 7.90 -15.23 3.69
N ALA A 23 8.52 -14.40 4.52
CA ALA A 23 9.97 -14.34 4.60
C ALA A 23 10.54 -15.70 5.07
N PRO A 24 11.58 -16.27 4.42
CA PRO A 24 12.32 -17.36 5.02
C PRO A 24 13.00 -16.88 6.30
N THR A 25 13.26 -17.77 7.26
CA THR A 25 13.81 -17.42 8.59
C THR A 25 15.13 -16.64 8.53
N SER A 26 15.91 -16.79 7.45
CA SER A 26 17.16 -16.04 7.22
C SER A 26 16.95 -14.57 6.82
N MET A 27 15.75 -14.23 6.33
CA MET A 27 15.36 -12.89 5.90
C MET A 27 14.40 -12.19 6.88
N SER A 28 13.88 -12.91 7.89
CA SER A 28 13.01 -12.34 8.92
C SER A 28 13.80 -11.68 10.04
N THR A 29 13.14 -10.80 10.80
CA THR A 29 13.72 -10.24 12.03
C THR A 29 13.88 -11.34 13.07
N GLY A 30 15.02 -11.37 13.77
CA GLY A 30 15.31 -12.39 14.79
C GLY A 30 14.47 -12.25 16.07
N ASP A 31 13.87 -11.08 16.31
CA ASP A 31 12.94 -10.86 17.41
C ASP A 31 11.50 -11.26 17.00
N PRO A 32 10.87 -12.25 17.66
CA PRO A 32 9.50 -12.66 17.37
C PRO A 32 8.47 -11.53 17.50
N ARG A 33 8.74 -10.53 18.34
CA ARG A 33 7.85 -9.37 18.55
C ARG A 33 7.82 -8.43 17.37
N GLU A 34 8.82 -8.47 16.50
CA GLU A 34 8.88 -7.63 15.30
C GLU A 34 8.72 -8.44 14.01
N GLY A 35 9.23 -9.68 14.01
CA GLY A 35 9.32 -10.55 12.84
C GLY A 35 8.11 -11.44 12.55
N TYR A 36 7.01 -11.33 13.31
CA TYR A 36 5.86 -12.24 13.17
C TYR A 36 4.51 -11.51 13.16
N HIS A 37 3.65 -11.86 12.20
CA HIS A 37 2.22 -11.53 12.23
C HIS A 37 1.45 -12.66 12.92
N GLN A 38 1.00 -12.41 14.16
CA GLN A 38 0.29 -13.41 14.96
C GLN A 38 -1.01 -13.88 14.30
N ASP A 39 -1.79 -12.95 13.74
CA ASP A 39 -3.10 -13.27 13.12
C ASP A 39 -2.99 -14.07 11.82
N TRP A 40 -1.90 -13.89 11.08
CA TRP A 40 -1.73 -14.52 9.75
C TRP A 40 -0.75 -15.67 9.75
N ASN A 41 -0.08 -15.91 10.88
CA ASN A 41 0.91 -16.98 11.03
C ASN A 41 2.04 -16.87 9.98
N THR A 42 2.48 -15.64 9.67
CA THR A 42 3.50 -15.33 8.66
C THR A 42 4.66 -14.54 9.25
N LEU A 43 5.86 -14.78 8.72
CA LEU A 43 7.07 -14.03 9.04
C LEU A 43 7.13 -12.71 8.27
N ILE A 44 7.59 -11.67 8.96
CA ILE A 44 7.80 -10.32 8.45
C ILE A 44 9.25 -10.19 7.99
N TYR A 45 9.45 -9.62 6.81
CA TYR A 45 10.78 -9.32 6.28
C TYR A 45 11.51 -8.30 7.16
N ASN A 46 12.80 -8.52 7.38
CA ASN A 46 13.65 -7.53 8.03
C ASN A 46 14.04 -6.43 7.03
N TYR A 47 13.26 -5.35 6.99
CA TYR A 47 13.49 -4.21 6.09
C TYR A 47 14.80 -3.45 6.39
N GLY A 48 15.31 -3.53 7.63
CA GLY A 48 16.58 -2.91 8.01
C GLY A 48 17.81 -3.63 7.43
N ARG A 49 17.67 -4.89 7.01
CA ARG A 49 18.74 -5.66 6.39
C ARG A 49 18.87 -5.32 4.91
N ARG A 50 20.03 -4.80 4.50
CA ARG A 50 20.27 -4.31 3.13
C ARG A 50 20.05 -5.39 2.06
N GLU A 51 20.45 -6.63 2.34
CA GLU A 51 20.29 -7.74 1.40
C GLU A 51 18.82 -8.10 1.18
N VAL A 52 18.00 -8.01 2.24
CA VAL A 52 16.55 -8.26 2.17
C VAL A 52 15.85 -7.13 1.42
N SER A 53 16.16 -5.88 1.78
CA SER A 53 15.65 -4.69 1.09
C SER A 53 15.99 -4.72 -0.41
N ASN A 54 17.25 -4.98 -0.75
CA ASN A 54 17.69 -5.09 -2.14
C ASN A 54 17.00 -6.23 -2.89
N TYR A 55 16.78 -7.37 -2.24
CA TYR A 55 16.06 -8.49 -2.84
C TYR A 55 14.61 -8.10 -3.18
N LEU A 56 13.90 -7.44 -2.26
CA LEU A 56 12.50 -7.04 -2.47
C LEU A 56 12.36 -5.93 -3.53
N VAL A 57 13.23 -4.91 -3.49
CA VAL A 57 13.27 -3.86 -4.53
C VAL A 57 13.61 -4.46 -5.88
N GLY A 58 14.62 -5.33 -5.94
CA GLY A 58 15.01 -6.02 -7.17
C GLY A 58 13.90 -6.90 -7.72
N ASN A 59 13.11 -7.54 -6.86
CA ASN A 59 11.94 -8.31 -7.29
C ASN A 59 10.88 -7.41 -7.92
N ALA A 60 10.57 -6.27 -7.31
CA ALA A 60 9.62 -5.31 -7.85
C ALA A 60 10.04 -4.82 -9.25
N LEU A 61 11.30 -4.43 -9.41
CA LEU A 61 11.86 -4.02 -10.71
C LEU A 61 11.86 -5.16 -11.73
N TYR A 62 12.24 -6.36 -11.32
CA TYR A 62 12.28 -7.52 -12.20
C TYR A 62 10.93 -7.78 -12.87
N TRP A 63 9.85 -7.69 -12.11
CA TRP A 63 8.49 -7.81 -12.63
C TRP A 63 8.15 -6.71 -13.64
N MET A 64 8.49 -5.46 -13.33
CA MET A 64 8.21 -4.33 -14.21
C MET A 64 9.04 -4.38 -15.50
N GLU A 65 10.34 -4.62 -15.41
CA GLU A 65 11.27 -4.58 -16.54
C GLU A 65 11.15 -5.81 -17.45
N ARG A 66 11.03 -7.01 -16.87
CA ARG A 66 11.06 -8.26 -17.65
C ARG A 66 9.70 -8.67 -18.17
N PHE A 67 8.64 -8.40 -17.40
CA PHE A 67 7.28 -8.76 -17.79
C PHE A 67 6.47 -7.56 -18.29
N GLY A 68 7.02 -6.35 -18.24
CA GLY A 68 6.35 -5.15 -18.73
C GLY A 68 5.11 -4.80 -17.91
N ILE A 69 5.14 -5.04 -16.59
CA ILE A 69 4.02 -4.70 -15.71
C ILE A 69 4.02 -3.18 -15.48
N ASP A 70 2.90 -2.53 -15.83
CA ASP A 70 2.76 -1.07 -15.73
C ASP A 70 2.48 -0.58 -14.30
N ALA A 71 2.00 -1.46 -13.41
CA ALA A 71 1.62 -1.06 -12.05
C ALA A 71 1.84 -2.15 -11.00
N LEU A 72 2.33 -1.74 -9.82
CA LEU A 72 2.39 -2.58 -8.63
C LEU A 72 1.39 -2.10 -7.59
N ARG A 73 0.69 -3.04 -6.94
CA ARG A 73 -0.15 -2.74 -5.79
C ARG A 73 0.41 -3.43 -4.55
N VAL A 74 0.60 -2.66 -3.50
CA VAL A 74 0.98 -3.17 -2.19
C VAL A 74 -0.28 -3.29 -1.35
N ASP A 75 -0.58 -4.52 -0.95
CA ASP A 75 -1.68 -4.84 -0.04
C ASP A 75 -1.27 -4.60 1.42
N ALA A 76 -2.23 -4.26 2.28
CA ALA A 76 -2.03 -4.14 3.73
C ALA A 76 -0.81 -3.31 4.16
N VAL A 77 -0.58 -2.14 3.56
CA VAL A 77 0.56 -1.26 3.89
C VAL A 77 0.61 -0.89 5.39
N ALA A 78 -0.56 -0.84 6.04
CA ALA A 78 -0.69 -0.65 7.49
C ALA A 78 0.12 -1.67 8.30
N SER A 79 0.21 -2.92 7.84
CA SER A 79 0.93 -4.00 8.53
C SER A 79 2.46 -3.83 8.45
N MET A 80 2.93 -3.04 7.48
CA MET A 80 4.35 -2.72 7.32
C MET A 80 4.73 -1.49 8.15
N ILE A 81 3.93 -0.43 8.10
CA ILE A 81 4.26 0.89 8.69
C ILE A 81 4.07 0.96 10.21
N TYR A 82 3.31 0.05 10.80
CA TYR A 82 2.99 0.06 12.23
C TYR A 82 3.56 -1.17 12.95
N ARG A 83 4.31 -0.92 14.02
CA ARG A 83 4.89 -1.96 14.88
C ARG A 83 3.85 -2.59 15.82
N ASP A 84 2.76 -1.89 16.09
CA ASP A 84 1.62 -2.34 16.91
C ASP A 84 0.51 -3.04 16.09
N TYR A 85 0.71 -3.24 14.78
CA TYR A 85 -0.32 -3.83 13.92
C TYR A 85 -0.72 -5.25 14.38
N SER A 86 -1.99 -5.41 14.78
CA SER A 86 -2.54 -6.67 15.31
C SER A 86 -1.78 -7.24 16.51
N ARG A 87 -1.23 -6.37 17.37
CA ARG A 87 -0.53 -6.77 18.59
C ARG A 87 -1.16 -6.10 19.81
N LYS A 88 -1.17 -6.81 20.94
CA LYS A 88 -1.67 -6.25 22.19
C LYS A 88 -0.64 -5.31 22.82
N GLU A 89 -1.10 -4.47 23.74
CA GLU A 89 -0.22 -3.63 24.54
C GLU A 89 0.80 -4.50 25.31
N GLY A 90 2.08 -4.15 25.21
CA GLY A 90 3.19 -4.93 25.79
C GLY A 90 3.77 -6.03 24.89
N GLU A 91 3.14 -6.35 23.76
CA GLU A 91 3.63 -7.35 22.80
C GLU A 91 4.42 -6.76 21.63
N TRP A 92 4.64 -5.46 21.63
CA TRP A 92 5.40 -4.73 20.61
C TRP A 92 6.41 -3.77 21.24
N ILE A 93 7.40 -3.35 20.45
CA ILE A 93 8.49 -2.48 20.89
C ILE A 93 8.39 -1.16 20.11
N PRO A 94 8.44 0.00 20.79
CA PRO A 94 8.48 1.29 20.12
C PRO A 94 9.77 1.49 19.32
N ASN A 95 9.71 2.39 18.35
CA ASN A 95 10.88 2.81 17.59
C ASN A 95 11.84 3.65 18.47
N GLU A 96 12.99 4.02 17.90
CA GLU A 96 14.02 4.82 18.58
C GLU A 96 13.52 6.17 19.14
N PHE A 97 12.42 6.69 18.58
CA PHE A 97 11.78 7.95 19.00
C PHE A 97 10.58 7.74 19.93
N GLY A 98 10.31 6.51 20.36
CA GLY A 98 9.16 6.18 21.21
C GLY A 98 7.83 6.06 20.49
N GLY A 99 7.83 6.16 19.15
CA GLY A 99 6.65 6.01 18.30
C GLY A 99 6.34 4.56 17.93
N ARG A 100 5.17 4.36 17.30
CA ARG A 100 4.73 3.04 16.79
C ARG A 100 5.10 2.80 15.34
N GLU A 101 5.63 3.81 14.67
CA GLU A 101 5.99 3.76 13.26
C GLU A 101 7.21 2.87 13.05
N ASN A 102 7.13 1.98 12.06
CA ASN A 102 8.25 1.17 11.59
C ASN A 102 9.07 1.98 10.59
N LEU A 103 10.13 2.63 11.09
CA LEU A 103 10.97 3.53 10.30
C LEU A 103 11.67 2.80 9.15
N GLU A 104 12.11 1.57 9.39
CA GLU A 104 12.77 0.72 8.41
C GLU A 104 11.84 0.35 7.25
N ALA A 105 10.59 0.01 7.56
CA ALA A 105 9.57 -0.26 6.55
C ALA A 105 9.18 1.00 5.77
N ILE A 106 9.04 2.14 6.44
CA ILE A 106 8.73 3.43 5.81
C ILE A 106 9.84 3.81 4.83
N GLU A 107 11.10 3.70 5.23
CA GLU A 107 12.23 4.02 4.38
C GLU A 107 12.35 3.04 3.21
N PHE A 108 12.11 1.74 3.45
CA PHE A 108 12.02 0.74 2.39
C PHE A 108 10.97 1.10 1.34
N LEU A 109 9.76 1.48 1.75
CA LEU A 109 8.68 1.87 0.82
C LEU A 109 9.04 3.12 0.02
N ARG A 110 9.59 4.15 0.69
CA ARG A 110 10.04 5.38 0.03
C ARG A 110 11.12 5.09 -1.01
N ASN A 111 12.14 4.31 -0.65
CA ASN A 111 13.22 3.94 -1.53
C ASN A 111 12.72 3.10 -2.72
N THR A 112 11.81 2.16 -2.48
CA THR A 112 11.21 1.33 -3.55
C THR A 112 10.45 2.20 -4.55
N ASN A 113 9.60 3.10 -4.07
CA ASN A 113 8.83 4.00 -4.94
C ASN A 113 9.73 4.96 -5.73
N ARG A 114 10.78 5.50 -5.09
CA ARG A 114 11.77 6.34 -5.77
C ARG A 114 12.46 5.57 -6.92
N ILE A 115 12.95 4.37 -6.63
CA ILE A 115 13.65 3.53 -7.62
C ILE A 115 12.73 3.14 -8.78
N ILE A 116 11.46 2.78 -8.51
CA ILE A 116 10.47 2.51 -9.56
C ILE A 116 10.29 3.72 -10.47
N GLY A 117 10.13 4.92 -9.89
CA GLY A 117 9.97 6.15 -10.66
C GLY A 117 11.20 6.53 -11.49
N GLU A 118 12.40 6.18 -11.03
CA GLU A 118 13.66 6.42 -11.74
C GLU A 118 13.95 5.40 -12.85
N GLN A 119 13.75 4.10 -12.57
CA GLN A 119 14.16 3.02 -13.47
C GLN A 119 13.09 2.66 -14.51
N VAL A 120 11.81 2.81 -14.19
CA VAL A 120 10.70 2.47 -15.09
C VAL A 120 9.74 3.65 -15.26
N PRO A 121 10.13 4.68 -16.05
CA PRO A 121 9.31 5.85 -16.27
C PRO A 121 7.93 5.48 -16.82
N GLY A 122 6.87 5.94 -16.15
CA GLY A 122 5.48 5.65 -16.51
C GLY A 122 4.85 4.50 -15.71
N ALA A 123 5.66 3.68 -15.01
CA ALA A 123 5.12 2.73 -14.06
C ALA A 123 4.56 3.45 -12.82
N VAL A 124 3.53 2.87 -12.22
CA VAL A 124 2.87 3.44 -11.03
C VAL A 124 2.83 2.44 -9.87
N SER A 125 2.92 2.93 -8.64
CA SER A 125 2.66 2.12 -7.45
C SER A 125 1.39 2.58 -6.75
N MET A 126 0.63 1.61 -6.25
CA MET A 126 -0.64 1.82 -5.56
C MET A 126 -0.60 1.17 -4.18
N ALA A 127 -1.07 1.89 -3.16
CA ALA A 127 -1.13 1.39 -1.79
C ALA A 127 -2.56 1.07 -1.39
N GLU A 128 -2.79 -0.11 -0.84
CA GLU A 128 -3.91 -0.35 0.06
C GLU A 128 -3.45 -0.08 1.49
N GLU A 129 -4.00 0.97 2.08
CA GLU A 129 -3.63 1.40 3.42
C GLU A 129 -4.93 1.74 4.16
N SER A 130 -5.26 0.92 5.16
CA SER A 130 -6.57 0.91 5.83
C SER A 130 -6.67 1.83 7.04
N THR A 131 -5.56 2.45 7.46
CA THR A 131 -5.54 3.47 8.50
C THR A 131 -5.55 4.88 7.88
N ASP A 132 -5.57 5.90 8.73
CA ASP A 132 -5.56 7.30 8.31
C ASP A 132 -4.15 7.88 8.15
N PHE A 133 -3.14 7.05 7.80
CA PHE A 133 -1.78 7.52 7.62
C PHE A 133 -1.72 8.73 6.68
N SER A 134 -1.12 9.82 7.17
CA SER A 134 -1.03 11.06 6.42
C SER A 134 0.11 10.96 5.41
N GLY A 135 -0.16 11.27 4.14
CA GLY A 135 0.91 11.37 3.13
C GLY A 135 1.27 10.08 2.38
N VAL A 136 0.41 9.05 2.36
CA VAL A 136 0.63 7.84 1.54
C VAL A 136 0.99 8.17 0.09
N THR A 137 0.29 9.12 -0.52
CA THR A 137 0.53 9.52 -1.93
C THR A 137 1.37 10.78 -2.10
N ARG A 138 1.99 11.28 -1.02
CA ARG A 138 2.84 12.46 -1.08
C ARG A 138 4.28 12.04 -1.44
N PRO A 139 5.05 12.91 -2.11
CA PRO A 139 6.45 12.64 -2.41
C PRO A 139 7.27 12.41 -1.11
N PRO A 140 8.26 11.50 -1.13
CA PRO A 140 9.12 11.22 0.03
C PRO A 140 9.80 12.46 0.62
N GLU A 141 10.15 13.44 -0.21
CA GLU A 141 10.81 14.70 0.17
C GLU A 141 9.96 15.56 1.11
N THR A 142 8.63 15.36 1.06
CA THR A 142 7.65 16.05 1.93
C THR A 142 7.19 15.19 3.11
N GLY A 143 7.88 14.07 3.37
CA GLY A 143 7.54 13.12 4.41
C GLY A 143 6.51 12.06 4.00
N GLY A 144 6.12 11.98 2.73
CA GLY A 144 5.18 10.97 2.24
C GLY A 144 5.81 9.59 2.00
N LEU A 145 5.00 8.61 1.60
CA LEU A 145 5.49 7.26 1.24
C LEU A 145 5.87 7.15 -0.25
N GLY A 146 5.47 8.12 -1.09
CA GLY A 146 5.80 8.14 -2.51
C GLY A 146 4.92 7.26 -3.41
N PHE A 147 3.78 6.77 -2.93
CA PHE A 147 2.84 6.06 -3.81
C PHE A 147 2.14 7.04 -4.78
N TRP A 148 1.79 6.57 -5.97
CA TRP A 148 1.05 7.40 -6.94
C TRP A 148 -0.43 7.47 -6.57
N PHE A 149 -0.99 6.35 -6.08
CA PHE A 149 -2.39 6.23 -5.71
C PHE A 149 -2.57 5.46 -4.39
N LYS A 150 -3.60 5.82 -3.63
CA LYS A 150 -4.11 5.05 -2.48
C LYS A 150 -5.47 4.45 -2.84
N TRP A 151 -5.73 3.20 -2.47
CA TRP A 151 -7.06 2.64 -2.62
C TRP A 151 -8.01 3.27 -1.60
N ASN A 152 -9.15 3.73 -2.07
CA ASN A 152 -10.18 4.25 -1.20
C ASN A 152 -11.11 3.15 -0.63
N LEU A 153 -10.66 2.55 0.46
CA LEU A 153 -11.44 1.57 1.23
C LEU A 153 -12.71 2.17 1.84
N GLY A 154 -12.68 3.45 2.25
CA GLY A 154 -13.84 4.14 2.82
C GLY A 154 -15.00 4.23 1.82
N TRP A 155 -14.74 4.76 0.62
CA TRP A 155 -15.76 4.78 -0.44
C TRP A 155 -16.24 3.40 -0.85
N MET A 156 -15.34 2.41 -0.86
CA MET A 156 -15.76 1.03 -1.16
C MET A 156 -16.77 0.54 -0.12
N HIS A 157 -16.49 0.69 1.19
CA HIS A 157 -17.44 0.31 2.25
C HIS A 157 -18.74 1.10 2.17
N ASP A 158 -18.65 2.42 2.06
CA ASP A 158 -19.82 3.30 2.04
C ASP A 158 -20.71 3.02 0.83
N THR A 159 -20.12 2.81 -0.34
CA THR A 159 -20.85 2.48 -1.58
C THR A 159 -21.50 1.11 -1.49
N LEU A 160 -20.77 0.09 -1.01
CA LEU A 160 -21.34 -1.25 -0.87
C LEU A 160 -22.48 -1.28 0.16
N ASP A 161 -22.32 -0.59 1.28
CA ASP A 161 -23.37 -0.51 2.29
C ASP A 161 -24.57 0.31 1.80
N TYR A 162 -24.34 1.35 0.99
CA TYR A 162 -25.43 2.07 0.32
C TYR A 162 -26.21 1.16 -0.63
N MET A 163 -25.52 0.33 -1.42
CA MET A 163 -26.16 -0.57 -2.38
C MET A 163 -26.93 -1.71 -1.71
N LYS A 164 -26.49 -2.18 -0.54
CA LYS A 164 -27.20 -3.19 0.27
C LYS A 164 -28.52 -2.70 0.85
N LEU A 165 -28.69 -1.38 1.03
CA LEU A 165 -29.94 -0.82 1.54
C LEU A 165 -31.06 -0.99 0.51
N ASP A 166 -32.27 -1.27 1.01
CA ASP A 166 -33.48 -1.22 0.20
C ASP A 166 -33.62 0.16 -0.47
N PRO A 167 -33.98 0.23 -1.76
CA PRO A 167 -34.17 1.48 -2.47
C PRO A 167 -34.97 2.54 -1.72
N VAL A 168 -35.98 2.15 -0.92
CA VAL A 168 -36.82 3.08 -0.15
C VAL A 168 -36.01 3.79 0.95
N TYR A 169 -35.06 3.11 1.59
CA TYR A 169 -34.26 3.68 2.68
C TYR A 169 -33.02 4.44 2.21
N ARG A 170 -32.63 4.29 0.95
CA ARG A 170 -31.45 4.95 0.36
C ARG A 170 -31.51 6.49 0.40
N GLN A 171 -32.71 7.06 0.43
CA GLN A 171 -32.89 8.52 0.53
C GLN A 171 -32.32 9.11 1.83
N TYR A 172 -32.30 8.32 2.91
CA TYR A 172 -31.80 8.76 4.22
C TYR A 172 -30.29 8.62 4.37
N HIS A 173 -29.62 7.97 3.41
CA HIS A 173 -28.21 7.61 3.48
C HIS A 173 -27.42 8.10 2.26
N HIS A 174 -27.89 9.15 1.58
CA HIS A 174 -27.22 9.67 0.37
C HIS A 174 -25.85 10.30 0.67
N ASP A 175 -25.62 10.66 1.94
CA ASP A 175 -24.32 11.09 2.47
C ASP A 175 -23.20 10.07 2.19
N LYS A 176 -23.51 8.76 2.21
CA LYS A 176 -22.56 7.68 1.89
C LYS A 176 -21.99 7.77 0.47
N LEU A 177 -22.73 8.34 -0.49
CA LEU A 177 -22.25 8.55 -1.85
C LEU A 177 -21.55 9.90 -2.02
N THR A 178 -22.03 10.94 -1.32
CA THR A 178 -21.56 12.32 -1.53
C THR A 178 -20.34 12.68 -0.69
N PHE A 179 -20.16 12.08 0.49
CA PHE A 179 -19.06 12.36 1.41
C PHE A 179 -17.70 12.26 0.72
N TRP A 180 -17.54 11.26 -0.14
CA TRP A 180 -16.28 11.02 -0.82
C TRP A 180 -15.87 12.12 -1.79
N TYR A 181 -16.84 12.78 -2.43
CA TYR A 181 -16.56 13.86 -3.37
C TYR A 181 -15.87 15.05 -2.70
N VAL A 182 -16.09 15.22 -1.39
CA VAL A 182 -15.44 16.25 -0.57
C VAL A 182 -14.00 15.87 -0.23
N VAL A 183 -13.72 14.58 0.01
CA VAL A 183 -12.40 14.10 0.45
C VAL A 183 -11.45 13.86 -0.73
N GLN A 184 -11.98 13.51 -1.90
CA GLN A 184 -11.19 13.18 -3.10
C GLN A 184 -10.13 14.22 -3.50
N PRO A 185 -10.36 15.55 -3.43
CA PRO A 185 -9.35 16.53 -3.83
C PRO A 185 -8.07 16.54 -2.96
N TYR A 186 -8.14 16.06 -1.73
CA TYR A 186 -7.04 16.15 -0.76
C TYR A 186 -6.01 15.01 -0.86
N ARG A 187 -6.31 13.95 -1.61
CA ARG A 187 -5.51 12.72 -1.69
C ARG A 187 -5.71 12.06 -3.06
N LYS A 188 -4.67 11.43 -3.63
CA LYS A 188 -4.79 10.76 -4.93
C LYS A 188 -5.34 9.35 -4.75
N PHE A 189 -6.61 9.17 -5.06
CA PHE A 189 -7.27 7.89 -4.86
C PHE A 189 -7.50 7.12 -6.14
N CYS A 190 -7.38 5.79 -6.05
CA CYS A 190 -7.93 4.87 -7.03
C CYS A 190 -9.21 4.26 -6.47
N SER A 191 -10.32 4.40 -7.18
CA SER A 191 -11.62 3.83 -6.81
C SER A 191 -11.93 2.67 -7.75
N ALA A 192 -11.82 1.45 -7.24
CA ALA A 192 -12.34 0.25 -7.88
C ALA A 192 -13.08 -0.55 -6.82
N ALA A 193 -14.33 -0.93 -7.10
CA ALA A 193 -15.09 -1.86 -6.28
C ALA A 193 -15.22 -3.17 -7.07
N VAL A 194 -14.73 -4.27 -6.50
CA VAL A 194 -15.02 -5.60 -7.01
C VAL A 194 -16.17 -6.15 -6.18
N ALA A 195 -17.39 -6.03 -6.68
CA ALA A 195 -18.50 -6.79 -6.16
C ALA A 195 -18.27 -8.26 -6.54
N ARG A 196 -18.08 -9.13 -5.54
CA ARG A 196 -18.12 -10.58 -5.74
C ARG A 196 -19.57 -11.05 -5.79
#